data_AF-A0AAX2AEP4-F1
#
_entry.id   AF-A0AAX2AEP4-F1
#
_cell.length_a   1.000
_cell.length_b   1.000
_cell.length_c   1.000
_cell.angle_alpha   90.00
_cell.angle_beta   90.00
_cell.angle_gamma   90.00
#
_symmetry.space_group_name_H-M   'P 1'
#
loop_
_entity.id
_entity.type
_entity.pdbx_description
1 polymer ?
#
loop_
_entity_poly.entity_id
_entity_poly.type
_entity_poly.pdbx_seq_one_letter_code
_entity_poly.pdbx_strand_id
1 'polypeptide(L)'
;MNLERHFSKNNIIENLAKYDMYYQISIGKLINITKNNNASTQIEFQYALGSIYELLKDLQTLDNGEELFEDELRKQAAMDATQNFINENLQAVKESKIEIEPIINDINDGFFFNRTMIEICQSNHSKQLEKWGEIITDEVATAIMQSLIQLEENN
;
A
#
# COMPACT_ATOMS: atom_id res chain seq x y z
N MET A 1 -17.78 -1.58 -8.01
CA MET A 1 -16.93 -0.42 -7.65
C MET A 1 -16.72 0.49 -8.87
N ASN A 2 -16.52 1.80 -8.69
CA ASN A 2 -16.22 2.73 -9.80
C ASN A 2 -14.73 3.12 -9.74
N LEU A 3 -13.94 2.61 -10.69
CA LEU A 3 -12.49 2.82 -10.77
C LEU A 3 -12.12 4.30 -10.97
N GLU A 4 -12.77 5.00 -11.90
CA GLU A 4 -12.53 6.42 -12.19
C GLU A 4 -12.72 7.30 -10.95
N ARG A 5 -13.70 6.98 -10.11
CA ARG A 5 -13.94 7.70 -8.86
C ARG A 5 -12.70 7.66 -7.95
N HIS A 6 -12.08 6.49 -7.81
CA HIS A 6 -10.87 6.29 -6.98
C HIS A 6 -9.64 7.04 -7.51
N PHE A 7 -9.68 7.49 -8.77
CA PHE A 7 -8.63 8.29 -9.40
C PHE A 7 -9.00 9.76 -9.61
N SER A 8 -10.06 10.26 -8.97
CA SER A 8 -10.20 11.70 -8.77
C SER A 8 -9.03 12.23 -7.91
N LYS A 9 -8.59 13.48 -8.11
CA LYS A 9 -7.44 14.06 -7.38
C LYS A 9 -7.48 13.80 -5.87
N ASN A 10 -8.62 14.06 -5.23
CA ASN A 10 -8.76 13.87 -3.78
C ASN A 10 -8.64 12.40 -3.38
N ASN A 11 -9.17 11.47 -4.17
CA ASN A 11 -9.07 10.05 -3.87
C ASN A 11 -7.68 9.49 -4.19
N ILE A 12 -6.97 10.03 -5.19
CA ILE A 12 -5.55 9.72 -5.41
C ILE A 12 -4.75 10.08 -4.15
N ILE A 13 -4.94 11.31 -3.64
CA ILE A 13 -4.26 11.79 -2.43
C ILE A 13 -4.60 10.90 -1.23
N GLU A 14 -5.88 10.63 -1.00
CA GLU A 14 -6.35 9.78 0.10
C GLU A 14 -5.77 8.36 0.03
N ASN A 15 -5.85 7.73 -1.15
CA ASN A 15 -5.40 6.35 -1.34
C ASN A 15 -3.89 6.23 -1.16
N LEU A 16 -3.10 7.18 -1.70
CA LEU A 16 -1.65 7.21 -1.52
C LEU A 16 -1.25 7.51 -0.07
N ALA A 17 -1.95 8.42 0.59
CA ALA A 17 -1.70 8.76 2.00
C ALA A 17 -1.89 7.54 2.91
N LYS A 18 -2.97 6.79 2.70
CA LYS A 18 -3.23 5.53 3.42
C LYS A 18 -2.21 4.46 3.07
N TYR A 19 -1.99 4.23 1.78
CA TYR A 19 -1.07 3.21 1.30
C TYR A 19 0.34 3.43 1.85
N ASP A 20 0.91 4.64 1.69
CA ASP A 20 2.27 4.98 2.15
C ASP A 20 2.41 4.79 3.67
N MET A 21 1.37 5.16 4.42
CA MET A 21 1.36 4.98 5.86
C MET A 21 1.31 3.50 6.28
N TYR A 22 0.45 2.70 5.65
CA TYR A 22 0.40 1.26 5.89
C TYR A 22 1.71 0.58 5.51
N TYR A 23 2.32 0.99 4.40
CA TYR A 23 3.63 0.52 3.97
C TYR A 23 4.71 0.81 5.04
N GLN A 24 4.84 2.06 5.48
CA GLN A 24 5.86 2.47 6.46
C GLN A 24 5.69 1.76 7.81
N ILE A 25 4.45 1.62 8.29
CA ILE A 25 4.16 0.89 9.53
C ILE A 25 4.48 -0.60 9.38
N SER A 26 4.24 -1.18 8.20
CA SER A 26 4.58 -2.57 7.91
C SER A 26 6.10 -2.79 7.93
N ILE A 27 6.88 -1.92 7.28
CA ILE A 27 8.35 -1.94 7.37
C ILE A 27 8.80 -1.85 8.83
N GLY A 28 8.23 -0.93 9.62
CA GLY A 28 8.54 -0.81 11.04
C GLY A 28 8.28 -2.09 11.84
N LYS A 29 7.14 -2.77 11.58
CA LYS A 29 6.83 -4.06 12.21
C LYS A 29 7.80 -5.16 11.77
N LEU A 30 8.14 -5.24 10.49
CA LEU A 30 9.10 -6.21 9.93
C LEU A 30 10.48 -6.05 10.58
N ILE A 31 10.99 -4.82 10.67
CA ILE A 31 12.24 -4.50 11.36
C ILE A 31 12.18 -4.98 12.81
N ASN A 32 11.08 -4.69 13.51
CA ASN A 32 10.94 -5.07 14.91
C ASN A 32 10.87 -6.59 15.14
N ILE A 33 10.18 -7.34 14.27
CA ILE A 33 10.04 -8.80 14.41
C ILE A 33 11.36 -9.51 14.05
N THR A 34 11.99 -9.09 12.96
CA THR A 34 13.20 -9.74 12.43
C THR A 34 14.49 -9.25 13.09
N LYS A 35 14.43 -8.14 13.84
CA LYS A 35 15.60 -7.42 14.39
C LYS A 35 16.60 -7.00 13.32
N ASN A 36 16.12 -6.77 12.11
CA ASN A 36 16.93 -6.38 10.97
C ASN A 36 16.53 -4.97 10.50
N ASN A 37 17.47 -4.03 10.59
CA ASN A 37 17.25 -2.62 10.26
C ASN A 37 17.49 -2.31 8.78
N ASN A 38 17.85 -3.31 7.97
CA ASN A 38 18.14 -3.12 6.56
C ASN A 38 16.84 -3.15 5.75
N ALA A 39 16.09 -2.04 5.79
CA ALA A 39 14.91 -1.89 4.96
C ALA A 39 14.63 -0.45 4.54
N SER A 40 14.34 -0.21 3.27
CA SER A 40 13.85 1.08 2.81
C SER A 40 12.40 1.30 3.25
N THR A 41 12.14 2.48 3.83
CA THR A 41 10.78 2.92 4.18
C THR A 41 10.12 3.72 3.07
N GLN A 42 10.86 4.03 1.99
CA GLN A 42 10.36 4.82 0.88
C GLN A 42 9.82 3.90 -0.20
N ILE A 43 8.57 4.11 -0.59
CA ILE A 43 8.00 3.53 -1.79
C ILE A 43 8.03 4.54 -2.93
N GLU A 44 8.40 4.07 -4.13
CA GLU A 44 8.24 4.86 -5.34
C GLU A 44 6.76 5.05 -5.63
N PHE A 45 6.35 6.31 -5.81
CA PHE A 45 4.97 6.71 -6.07
C PHE A 45 4.30 5.92 -7.20
N GLN A 46 5.03 5.62 -8.28
CA GLN A 46 4.49 4.88 -9.42
C GLN A 46 4.15 3.42 -9.06
N TYR A 47 4.94 2.79 -8.19
CA TYR A 47 4.66 1.44 -7.69
C TYR A 47 3.45 1.44 -6.76
N ALA A 48 3.35 2.42 -5.86
CA ALA A 48 2.17 2.56 -5.01
C ALA A 48 0.88 2.72 -5.85
N LEU A 49 0.89 3.58 -6.87
CA LEU A 49 -0.25 3.74 -7.78
C LEU A 49 -0.59 2.46 -8.54
N GLY A 50 0.43 1.74 -9.04
CA GLY A 50 0.24 0.46 -9.72
C GLY A 50 -0.44 -0.56 -8.81
N SER A 51 0.06 -0.75 -7.58
CA SER A 51 -0.55 -1.65 -6.59
C SER A 51 -1.99 -1.27 -6.25
N ILE A 52 -2.28 0.03 -6.09
CA ILE A 52 -3.64 0.52 -5.84
C ILE A 52 -4.56 0.23 -7.03
N TYR A 53 -4.08 0.45 -8.26
CA TYR A 53 -4.86 0.17 -9.47
C TYR A 53 -5.20 -1.32 -9.59
N GLU A 54 -4.22 -2.21 -9.47
CA GLU A 54 -4.43 -3.66 -9.57
C GLU A 54 -5.40 -4.14 -8.47
N LEU A 55 -5.22 -3.69 -7.23
CA LEU A 55 -6.15 -3.98 -6.15
C LEU A 55 -7.58 -3.53 -6.50
N LEU A 56 -7.72 -2.32 -7.07
CA LEU A 56 -9.04 -1.84 -7.44
C LEU A 56 -9.65 -2.66 -8.58
N LYS A 57 -8.87 -3.14 -9.54
CA LYS A 57 -9.35 -4.03 -10.60
C LYS A 57 -9.85 -5.36 -10.02
N ASP A 58 -9.12 -5.94 -9.08
CA ASP A 58 -9.51 -7.17 -8.40
C ASP A 58 -10.83 -6.99 -7.65
N LEU A 59 -10.92 -5.94 -6.83
CA LEU A 59 -12.12 -5.64 -6.04
C LEU A 59 -13.33 -5.24 -6.89
N GLN A 60 -13.14 -4.71 -8.09
CA GLN A 60 -14.24 -4.33 -8.98
C GLN A 60 -15.10 -5.55 -9.38
N THR A 61 -14.51 -6.74 -9.36
CA THR A 61 -15.20 -8.01 -9.65
C THR A 61 -16.06 -8.52 -8.50
N LEU A 62 -15.94 -7.93 -7.31
CA LEU A 62 -16.66 -8.32 -6.10
C LEU A 62 -17.86 -7.40 -5.83
N ASP A 63 -19.00 -8.00 -5.47
CA ASP A 63 -20.23 -7.24 -5.15
C ASP A 63 -20.02 -6.28 -3.96
N ASN A 64 -19.18 -6.66 -3.00
CA ASN A 64 -18.84 -5.88 -1.80
C ASN A 64 -17.45 -5.22 -1.86
N GLY A 65 -16.86 -5.05 -3.06
CA GLY A 65 -15.49 -4.57 -3.21
C GLY A 65 -15.21 -3.20 -2.58
N GLU A 66 -16.18 -2.27 -2.63
CA GLU A 66 -16.03 -0.94 -2.00
C GLU A 66 -15.94 -1.03 -0.47
N GLU A 67 -16.67 -1.96 0.16
CA GLU A 67 -16.65 -2.16 1.61
C GLU A 67 -15.33 -2.79 2.07
N LEU A 68 -14.71 -3.62 1.21
CA LEU A 68 -13.45 -4.30 1.49
C LEU A 68 -12.22 -3.43 1.20
N PHE A 69 -12.37 -2.35 0.44
CA PHE A 69 -11.23 -1.59 -0.10
C PHE A 69 -10.21 -1.16 0.96
N GLU A 70 -10.64 -0.60 2.09
CA GLU A 70 -9.72 -0.11 3.12
C GLU A 70 -8.89 -1.23 3.74
N ASP A 71 -9.53 -2.37 4.04
CA ASP A 71 -8.86 -3.51 4.66
C ASP A 71 -7.90 -4.19 3.67
N GLU A 72 -8.31 -4.33 2.41
CA GLU A 72 -7.47 -4.91 1.38
C GLU A 72 -6.34 -3.97 0.95
N LEU A 73 -6.54 -2.65 0.95
CA LEU A 73 -5.48 -1.65 0.74
C LEU A 73 -4.38 -1.78 1.80
N ARG A 74 -4.79 -1.97 3.06
CA ARG A 74 -3.87 -2.18 4.17
C ARG A 74 -3.07 -3.49 4.01
N LYS A 75 -3.73 -4.57 3.59
CA LYS A 75 -3.07 -5.86 3.32
C LYS A 75 -2.10 -5.76 2.15
N GLN A 76 -2.52 -5.12 1.06
CA GLN A 76 -1.70 -4.93 -0.14
C GLN A 76 -0.42 -4.15 0.20
N ALA A 77 -0.54 -3.02 0.90
CA ALA A 77 0.63 -2.24 1.33
C ALA A 77 1.57 -3.03 2.26
N ALA A 78 1.02 -3.89 3.12
CA ALA A 78 1.81 -4.78 3.98
C ALA A 78 2.54 -5.88 3.20
N MET A 79 1.88 -6.44 2.18
CA MET A 79 2.46 -7.45 1.30
C MET A 79 3.60 -6.85 0.48
N ASP A 80 3.39 -5.66 -0.09
CA ASP A 80 4.41 -4.95 -0.87
C ASP A 80 5.61 -4.54 0.01
N ALA A 81 5.37 -4.10 1.24
CA ALA A 81 6.42 -3.84 2.22
C ALA A 81 7.20 -5.12 2.57
N THR A 82 6.50 -6.24 2.73
CA THR A 82 7.12 -7.54 3.01
C THR A 82 7.97 -8.00 1.84
N GLN A 83 7.49 -7.85 0.61
CA GLN A 83 8.24 -8.18 -0.61
C GLN A 83 9.51 -7.32 -0.73
N ASN A 84 9.40 -6.01 -0.49
CA ASN A 84 10.57 -5.13 -0.51
C ASN A 84 11.60 -5.55 0.55
N PHE A 85 11.13 -5.77 1.78
CA PHE A 85 11.98 -6.22 2.88
C PHE A 85 12.69 -7.54 2.57
N ILE A 86 12.00 -8.51 1.96
CA ILE A 86 12.58 -9.78 1.51
C ILE A 86 13.68 -9.53 0.48
N ASN A 87 13.43 -8.67 -0.50
CA ASN A 87 14.39 -8.38 -1.56
C ASN A 87 15.69 -7.77 -0.98
N GLU A 88 15.56 -6.87 -0.01
CA GLU A 88 16.70 -6.25 0.68
C GLU A 88 17.43 -7.21 1.63
N ASN A 89 16.79 -8.32 2.03
CA ASN A 89 17.30 -9.30 2.99
C ASN A 89 17.35 -10.73 2.45
N LEU A 90 17.46 -10.88 1.12
CA LEU A 90 17.30 -12.14 0.41
C LEU A 90 18.20 -13.26 0.95
N GLN A 91 19.43 -12.93 1.36
CA GLN A 91 20.36 -13.92 1.90
C GLN A 91 19.88 -14.47 3.25
N ALA A 92 19.40 -13.60 4.14
CA ALA A 92 18.89 -14.01 5.45
C ALA A 92 17.61 -14.86 5.32
N VAL A 93 16.78 -14.56 4.31
CA VAL A 93 15.61 -15.39 3.97
C VAL A 93 16.03 -16.76 3.44
N LYS A 94 17.00 -16.82 2.49
CA LYS A 94 17.52 -18.09 1.94
C LYS A 94 18.19 -18.99 2.99
N GLU A 95 18.77 -18.39 4.01
CA GLU A 95 19.39 -19.09 5.14
C GLU A 95 18.40 -19.42 6.27
N SER A 96 17.10 -19.17 6.07
CA SER A 96 16.03 -19.38 7.06
C SER A 96 16.25 -18.63 8.38
N LYS A 97 16.98 -17.50 8.34
CA LYS A 97 17.11 -16.59 9.50
C LYS A 97 15.90 -15.69 9.67
N ILE A 98 15.11 -15.53 8.62
CA ILE A 98 13.83 -14.82 8.62
C ILE A 98 12.78 -15.79 8.06
N GLU A 99 11.80 -16.15 8.89
CA GLU A 99 10.66 -16.96 8.48
C GLU A 99 9.57 -16.06 7.90
N ILE A 100 9.36 -16.17 6.58
CA ILE A 100 8.46 -15.30 5.82
C ILE A 100 7.00 -15.79 5.84
N GLU A 101 6.80 -17.11 5.82
CA GLU A 101 5.47 -17.70 5.75
C GLU A 101 4.54 -17.26 6.91
N PRO A 102 4.98 -17.20 8.18
CA PRO A 102 4.13 -16.69 9.25
C PRO A 102 3.72 -15.22 9.05
N ILE A 103 4.59 -14.41 8.46
CA ILE A 103 4.32 -12.99 8.19
C ILE A 103 3.25 -12.83 7.11
N ILE A 104 3.38 -13.60 6.01
CA ILE A 104 2.40 -13.59 4.91
C ILE A 104 1.03 -14.04 5.41
N ASN A 105 0.98 -15.10 6.23
CA ASN A 105 -0.28 -15.60 6.79
C ASN A 105 -0.92 -14.56 7.72
N ASP A 106 -0.13 -13.92 8.60
CA ASP A 106 -0.59 -12.84 9.49
C ASP A 106 -1.20 -11.67 8.72
N ILE A 107 -0.67 -11.34 7.54
CA ILE A 107 -1.22 -10.30 6.64
C ILE A 107 -2.56 -10.75 6.05
N ASN A 108 -2.60 -11.93 5.43
CA ASN A 108 -3.78 -12.45 4.75
C ASN A 108 -4.96 -12.64 5.72
N ASP A 109 -4.67 -13.13 6.93
CA ASP A 109 -5.66 -13.34 7.99
C ASP A 109 -6.12 -12.03 8.67
N GLY A 110 -5.49 -10.89 8.33
CA GLY A 110 -5.84 -9.58 8.88
C GLY A 110 -5.33 -9.31 10.30
N PHE A 111 -4.43 -10.15 10.81
CA PHE A 111 -3.86 -10.01 12.16
C PHE A 111 -2.57 -9.19 12.18
N PHE A 112 -2.02 -8.86 11.00
CA PHE A 112 -0.76 -8.13 10.92
C PHE A 112 -0.80 -6.73 11.53
N PHE A 113 -1.91 -6.02 11.40
CA PHE A 113 -2.09 -4.72 12.06
C PHE A 113 -2.82 -4.90 13.39
N ASN A 114 -2.15 -4.56 14.48
CA ASN A 114 -2.83 -4.45 15.77
C ASN A 114 -3.47 -3.06 15.95
N ARG A 115 -4.27 -2.92 17.01
CA ARG A 115 -4.97 -1.68 17.32
C ARG A 115 -4.04 -0.47 17.46
N THR A 116 -2.90 -0.61 18.13
CA THR A 116 -1.95 0.50 18.30
C THR A 116 -1.37 0.97 16.97
N MET A 117 -1.07 0.04 16.05
CA MET A 117 -0.62 0.39 14.71
C MET A 117 -1.69 1.16 13.94
N ILE A 118 -2.95 0.74 14.04
CA ILE A 118 -4.09 1.42 13.42
C ILE A 118 -4.27 2.84 14.01
N GLU A 119 -4.15 3.00 15.33
CA GLU A 119 -4.21 4.30 16.00
C GLU A 119 -3.07 5.23 15.54
N ILE A 120 -1.86 4.70 15.36
CA ILE A 120 -0.72 5.45 14.80
C ILE A 120 -1.03 5.90 13.37
N CYS A 121 -1.60 5.03 12.54
CA CYS A 121 -2.04 5.41 11.19
C CYS A 121 -3.05 6.58 11.25
N GLN A 122 -4.10 6.44 12.04
CA GLN A 122 -5.13 7.48 12.18
C GLN A 122 -4.55 8.82 12.65
N SER A 123 -3.60 8.79 13.60
CA SER A 123 -2.95 10.01 14.11
C SER A 123 -2.05 10.72 13.10
N ASN A 124 -1.52 9.99 12.11
CA ASN A 124 -0.63 10.54 11.09
C ASN A 124 -1.33 10.85 9.77
N HIS A 125 -2.60 10.44 9.62
CA HIS A 125 -3.34 10.55 8.37
C HIS A 125 -3.35 11.98 7.81
N SER A 126 -3.64 13.00 8.63
CA SER A 126 -3.67 14.40 8.18
C SER A 126 -2.33 14.88 7.63
N LYS A 127 -1.20 14.44 8.22
CA LYS A 127 0.14 14.80 7.72
C LYS A 127 0.45 14.11 6.38
N GLN A 128 -0.02 12.88 6.22
CA GLN A 128 0.12 12.16 4.95
C GLN A 128 -0.72 12.80 3.85
N LEU A 129 -1.94 13.25 4.17
CA LEU A 129 -2.78 14.01 3.24
C LEU A 129 -2.12 15.32 2.82
N GLU A 130 -1.48 16.04 3.74
CA GLU A 130 -0.73 17.26 3.43
C GLU A 130 0.43 16.96 2.48
N LYS A 131 1.29 15.99 2.83
CA LYS A 131 2.41 15.54 1.98
C LYS A 131 1.95 15.20 0.56
N TRP A 132 0.93 14.35 0.42
CA TRP A 132 0.46 13.93 -0.90
C TRP A 132 -0.33 15.02 -1.62
N GLY A 133 -0.97 15.94 -0.89
CA GLY A 133 -1.60 17.13 -1.47
C GLY A 133 -0.62 18.10 -2.12
N GLU A 134 0.63 18.17 -1.61
CA GLU A 134 1.70 18.94 -2.24
C GLU A 134 2.26 18.27 -3.50
N ILE A 135 2.32 16.93 -3.51
CA ILE A 135 2.87 16.15 -4.63
C ILE A 135 1.86 16.03 -5.77
N ILE A 136 0.59 15.76 -5.46
CA ILE A 136 -0.47 15.52 -6.44
C ILE A 136 -1.12 16.86 -6.82
N THR A 137 -0.46 17.58 -7.72
CA THR A 137 -1.01 18.78 -8.36
C THR A 137 -2.14 18.42 -9.32
N ASP A 138 -2.88 19.42 -9.82
CA ASP A 138 -3.92 19.18 -10.84
C ASP A 138 -3.34 18.58 -12.13
N GLU A 139 -2.14 18.98 -12.51
CA GLU A 139 -1.42 18.45 -13.66
C GLU A 139 -1.07 16.96 -13.44
N VAL A 140 -0.53 16.62 -12.27
CA VAL A 140 -0.19 15.24 -11.92
C VAL A 140 -1.44 14.37 -11.87
N ALA A 141 -2.51 14.83 -11.23
CA ALA A 141 -3.78 14.10 -11.18
C ALA A 141 -4.36 13.85 -12.59
N THR A 142 -4.29 14.85 -13.47
CA THR A 142 -4.73 14.73 -14.86
C THR A 142 -3.89 13.71 -15.62
N ALA A 143 -2.56 13.74 -15.45
CA ALA A 143 -1.66 12.78 -16.09
C ALA A 143 -1.95 11.34 -15.64
N ILE A 144 -2.18 11.10 -14.35
CA ILE A 144 -2.55 9.79 -13.80
C ILE A 144 -3.85 9.29 -14.44
N MET A 145 -4.88 10.15 -14.48
CA MET A 145 -6.17 9.80 -15.09
C MET A 145 -6.02 9.46 -16.58
N GLN A 146 -5.21 10.22 -17.33
CA GLN A 146 -4.94 9.94 -18.74
C GLN A 146 -4.21 8.60 -18.92
N SER A 147 -3.23 8.30 -18.07
CA SER A 147 -2.54 7.00 -18.09
C SER A 147 -3.49 5.83 -17.82
N LEU A 148 -4.44 6.00 -16.89
CA LEU A 148 -5.47 5.00 -16.61
C LEU A 148 -6.41 4.76 -17.79
N ILE A 149 -6.91 5.84 -18.41
CA ILE A 149 -7.77 5.72 -19.59
C ILE A 149 -7.05 4.96 -20.70
N GLN A 150 -5.77 5.28 -20.95
CA GLN A 150 -4.96 4.57 -21.94
C GLN A 150 -4.73 3.10 -21.59
N LEU A 151 -4.57 2.76 -20.31
CA LEU A 151 -4.45 1.37 -19.86
C LEU A 151 -5.74 0.58 -20.08
N GLU A 152 -6.90 1.18 -19.81
CA GLU A 152 -8.21 0.56 -20.03
C GLU A 152 -8.56 0.43 -21.52
N GLU A 153 -8.13 1.36 -22.38
CA GLU A 153 -8.33 1.27 -23.83
C GLU A 153 -7.51 0.15 -24.50
N ASN A 154 -6.43 -0.29 -23.85
CA ASN A 154 -5.51 -1.30 -24.36
C ASN A 154 -5.75 -2.72 -23.79
N ASN A 155 -6.72 -2.88 -22.87
CA ASN A 155 -7.10 -4.16 -22.23
C ASN A 155 -8.49 -4.62 -22.66
#